data_AF-A0A2W5NXD5-F1
#
_entry.id   AF-A0A2W5NXD5-F1
#
_cell.length_a   1.000
_cell.length_b   1.000
_cell.length_c   1.000
_cell.angle_alpha   90.00
_cell.angle_beta   90.00
_cell.angle_gamma   90.00
#
_symmetry.space_group_name_H-M   'P 1'
#
loop_
_entity.id
_entity.type
_entity.pdbx_description
1 polymer ?
#
loop_
_entity_poly.entity_id
_entity_poly.type
_entity_poly.pdbx_seq_one_letter_code
_entity_poly.pdbx_strand_id
1 'polypeptide(L)'
;MAASSWWNEITEVVVAEFSDVPDLTQFVRITVRLLLASVLGFILGFEREQQGKAAGVRTHMLVAVGSAMFVLVPQQTGIEPADMSRVIQGLVAGVGFLC
;
A
#
# COMPACT_ATOMS: atom_id res chain seq x y z
N MET A 1 18.62 -23.77 31.98
CA MET A 1 19.51 -22.74 31.41
C MET A 1 19.46 -22.79 29.88
N ALA A 2 18.27 -22.59 29.31
CA ALA A 2 18.00 -22.68 27.86
C ALA A 2 16.75 -21.86 27.46
N ALA A 3 15.83 -21.62 28.39
CA ALA A 3 14.67 -20.76 28.16
C ALA A 3 15.06 -19.28 27.99
N SER A 4 16.08 -18.79 28.69
CA SER A 4 16.48 -17.37 28.62
C SER A 4 17.14 -16.97 27.30
N SER A 5 17.74 -17.90 26.54
CA SER A 5 18.36 -17.58 25.24
C SER A 5 17.33 -17.40 24.12
N TRP A 6 16.28 -18.24 24.10
CA TRP A 6 15.22 -18.16 23.09
C TRP A 6 14.37 -16.89 23.22
N TRP A 7 14.11 -16.43 24.46
CA TRP A 7 13.44 -15.15 24.68
C TRP A 7 14.29 -13.98 24.18
N ASN A 8 15.61 -14.00 24.40
CA ASN A 8 16.50 -12.95 23.91
C ASN A 8 16.54 -12.90 22.37
N GLU A 9 16.56 -14.07 21.72
CA GLU A 9 16.58 -14.19 20.26
C GLU A 9 15.26 -13.70 19.63
N ILE A 10 14.11 -14.03 20.22
CA ILE A 10 12.82 -13.46 19.80
C ILE A 10 12.79 -11.96 20.01
N THR A 11 13.26 -11.46 21.16
CA THR A 11 13.25 -10.02 21.41
C THR A 11 14.19 -9.27 20.49
N GLU A 12 15.34 -9.84 20.11
CA GLU A 12 16.25 -9.21 19.15
C GLU A 12 15.65 -9.17 17.74
N VAL A 13 15.01 -10.25 17.27
CA VAL A 13 14.35 -10.27 15.96
C VAL A 13 13.16 -9.30 15.94
N VAL A 14 12.34 -9.29 16.99
CA VAL A 14 11.20 -8.37 17.10
C VAL A 14 11.70 -6.92 17.19
N VAL A 15 12.69 -6.62 18.04
CA VAL A 15 13.23 -5.26 18.15
C VAL A 15 13.93 -4.85 16.85
N ALA A 16 14.59 -5.75 16.13
CA ALA A 16 15.18 -5.46 14.82
C ALA A 16 14.11 -5.12 13.76
N GLU A 17 13.07 -5.94 13.64
CA GLU A 17 11.92 -5.70 12.75
C GLU A 17 11.20 -4.39 13.08
N PHE A 18 11.07 -4.06 14.37
CA PHE A 18 10.46 -2.80 14.81
C PHE A 18 11.44 -1.61 14.85
N SER A 19 12.76 -1.83 14.75
CA SER A 19 13.76 -0.76 14.70
C SER A 19 13.85 -0.09 13.34
N ASP A 20 13.44 -0.80 12.29
CA ASP A 20 13.20 -0.27 10.94
C ASP A 20 11.83 0.42 10.82
N VAL A 21 11.03 0.51 11.91
CA VAL A 21 9.83 1.34 11.92
C VAL A 21 10.26 2.76 11.56
N PRO A 22 9.74 3.29 10.45
CA PRO A 22 10.52 4.19 9.63
C PRO A 22 10.69 5.52 10.34
N ASP A 23 11.83 6.16 10.05
CA ASP A 23 12.00 7.61 10.18
C ASP A 23 10.64 8.33 10.02
N LEU A 24 10.25 9.16 10.99
CA LEU A 24 8.93 9.82 11.06
C LEU A 24 8.51 10.42 9.70
N THR A 25 9.51 10.89 8.94
CA THR A 25 9.40 11.35 7.55
C THR A 25 8.74 10.34 6.60
N GLN A 26 9.19 9.09 6.61
CA GLN A 26 8.70 8.05 5.71
C GLN A 26 7.30 7.59 6.11
N PHE A 27 7.02 7.47 7.41
CA PHE A 27 5.67 7.20 7.91
C PHE A 27 4.67 8.30 7.48
N VAL A 28 5.04 9.58 7.66
CA VAL A 28 4.22 10.71 7.23
C VAL A 28 4.03 10.70 5.71
N ARG A 29 5.09 10.46 4.93
CA ARG A 29 5.01 10.42 3.46
C ARG A 29 4.08 9.31 2.96
N ILE A 30 4.16 8.10 3.52
CA ILE A 30 3.28 6.98 3.15
C ILE A 30 1.83 7.32 3.52
N THR A 31 1.61 7.77 4.76
CA THR A 31 0.27 8.12 5.26
C THR A 31 -0.40 9.19 4.38
N VAL A 32 0.32 10.25 4.02
CA VAL A 32 -0.18 11.31 3.12
C VAL A 32 -0.53 10.75 1.74
N ARG A 33 0.32 9.89 1.16
CA ARG A 33 0.05 9.28 -0.15
C ARG A 33 -1.18 8.36 -0.12
N LEU A 34 -1.35 7.57 0.94
CA LEU A 34 -2.52 6.71 1.11
C LEU A 34 -3.80 7.52 1.34
N LEU A 35 -3.74 8.60 2.13
CA LEU A 35 -4.86 9.53 2.29
C LEU A 35 -5.25 10.19 0.97
N LEU A 36 -4.29 10.67 0.19
CA LEU A 36 -4.54 11.23 -1.14
C LEU A 36 -5.15 10.19 -2.08
N ALA A 37 -4.61 8.97 -2.13
CA ALA A 37 -5.18 7.88 -2.92
C ALA A 37 -6.63 7.57 -2.51
N SER A 38 -6.91 7.57 -1.20
CA SER A 38 -8.26 7.36 -0.65
C SER A 38 -9.23 8.45 -1.09
N VAL A 39 -8.82 9.73 -0.99
CA VAL A 39 -9.65 10.89 -1.39
C VAL A 39 -9.91 10.89 -2.89
N LEU A 40 -8.89 10.60 -3.70
CA LEU A 40 -9.05 10.50 -5.16
C LEU A 40 -9.97 9.34 -5.54
N GLY A 41 -9.80 8.17 -4.92
CA GLY A 41 -10.69 7.02 -5.10
C GLY A 41 -12.12 7.29 -4.65
N PHE A 42 -12.30 8.06 -3.57
CA PHE A 42 -13.61 8.51 -3.10
C PHE A 42 -14.30 9.41 -4.14
N ILE A 43 -13.60 10.43 -4.64
CA ILE A 43 -14.14 11.37 -5.64
C ILE A 43 -14.57 10.63 -6.91
N LEU A 44 -13.71 9.75 -7.44
CA LEU A 44 -14.02 8.94 -8.63
C LEU A 44 -15.20 8.00 -8.39
N GLY A 45 -15.21 7.30 -7.26
CA GLY A 45 -16.29 6.40 -6.92
C GLY A 45 -17.62 7.12 -6.70
N PHE A 46 -17.59 8.35 -6.18
CA PHE A 46 -18.79 9.17 -5.96
C PHE A 46 -19.41 9.65 -7.28
N GLU A 47 -18.58 10.09 -8.23
CA GLU A 47 -19.04 10.43 -9.58
C GLU A 47 -19.66 9.22 -10.27
N ARG A 48 -19.03 8.05 -10.15
CA ARG A 48 -19.52 6.80 -10.77
C ARG A 48 -20.80 6.27 -10.15
N GLU A 49 -20.94 6.38 -8.84
CA GLU A 49 -22.16 5.99 -8.12
C GLU A 49 -23.34 6.88 -8.53
N GLN A 50 -23.12 8.20 -8.67
CA GLN A 50 -24.11 9.11 -9.23
C GLN A 50 -24.50 8.79 -10.67
N GLN A 51 -23.54 8.34 -11.49
CA GLN A 51 -23.80 7.90 -12.87
C GLN A 51 -24.45 6.50 -12.96
N GLY A 52 -24.80 5.86 -11.83
CA GLY A 52 -25.47 4.57 -11.80
C GLY A 52 -24.59 3.39 -12.23
N LYS A 53 -23.25 3.52 -12.13
CA LYS A 53 -22.32 2.43 -12.45
C LYS A 53 -22.29 1.40 -11.31
N ALA A 54 -22.02 0.14 -11.64
CA ALA A 54 -22.02 -0.97 -10.69
C ALA A 54 -20.95 -0.85 -9.58
N ALA A 55 -19.81 -0.22 -9.88
CA ALA A 55 -18.72 0.02 -8.93
C ALA A 55 -18.80 1.47 -8.39
N GLY A 56 -19.21 1.60 -7.12
CA GLY A 56 -19.40 2.88 -6.41
C GLY A 56 -18.23 3.29 -5.52
N VAL A 57 -18.49 4.14 -4.52
CA VAL A 57 -17.45 4.78 -3.69
C VAL A 57 -16.52 3.78 -2.99
N ARG A 58 -17.09 2.76 -2.34
CA ARG A 58 -16.33 1.79 -1.54
C ARG A 58 -15.31 1.00 -2.37
N THR A 59 -15.67 0.61 -3.59
CA THR A 59 -14.79 -0.17 -4.47
C THR A 59 -13.62 0.68 -4.97
N HIS A 60 -13.88 1.92 -5.42
CA HIS A 60 -12.82 2.79 -5.93
C HIS A 60 -11.86 3.27 -4.86
N MET A 61 -12.35 3.50 -3.63
CA MET A 61 -11.47 3.78 -2.48
C MET A 61 -10.53 2.61 -2.18
N LEU A 62 -11.04 1.37 -2.08
CA LEU A 62 -10.21 0.20 -1.79
C LEU A 62 -9.21 -0.10 -2.91
N VAL A 63 -9.63 0.03 -4.17
CA VAL A 63 -8.76 -0.16 -5.34
C VAL A 63 -7.65 0.89 -5.37
N ALA A 64 -7.96 2.17 -5.11
CA ALA A 64 -6.96 3.24 -5.09
C ALA A 64 -5.92 3.05 -3.98
N VAL A 65 -6.36 2.71 -2.76
CA VAL A 65 -5.46 2.43 -1.63
C VAL A 65 -4.60 1.20 -1.89
N GLY A 66 -5.20 0.10 -2.36
CA GLY A 66 -4.48 -1.12 -2.71
C GLY A 66 -3.42 -0.87 -3.78
N SER A 67 -3.79 -0.15 -4.85
CA SER A 67 -2.85 0.21 -5.93
C SER A 67 -1.69 1.05 -5.41
N ALA A 68 -1.96 2.02 -4.52
CA ALA A 68 -0.92 2.82 -3.91
C ALA A 68 0.04 1.95 -3.06
N MET A 69 -0.47 1.00 -2.28
CA MET A 69 0.37 0.08 -1.50
C MET A 69 1.27 -0.78 -2.40
N PHE A 70 0.73 -1.35 -3.48
CA PHE A 70 1.49 -2.19 -4.42
C PHE A 70 2.63 -1.45 -5.15
N VAL A 71 2.53 -0.11 -5.27
CA VAL A 71 3.62 0.71 -5.81
C VAL A 71 4.59 1.14 -4.71
N LEU A 72 4.10 1.51 -3.52
CA LEU A 72 4.91 2.07 -2.45
C LEU A 72 5.82 1.06 -1.76
N VAL A 73 5.37 -0.19 -1.60
CA VAL A 73 6.17 -1.24 -0.93
C VAL A 73 7.43 -1.57 -1.73
N PRO A 74 7.34 -1.93 -3.03
CA PRO A 74 8.54 -2.26 -3.81
C PRO A 74 9.46 -1.06 -4.06
N GLN A 75 8.91 0.17 -4.09
CA GLN A 75 9.71 1.39 -4.17
C GLN A 75 10.64 1.57 -2.96
N GLN A 76 10.22 1.13 -1.77
CA GLN A 76 11.03 1.24 -0.55
C GLN A 76 12.13 0.19 -0.51
N THR A 77 11.91 -0.98 -1.12
CA THR A 77 12.88 -2.07 -1.18
C THR A 77 13.87 -1.95 -2.35
N GLY A 78 13.81 -0.86 -3.13
CA GLY A 78 14.77 -0.59 -4.21
C GLY A 78 14.55 -1.42 -5.49
N ILE A 79 13.29 -1.76 -5.81
CA ILE A 79 12.93 -2.49 -7.04
C ILE A 79 13.51 -1.85 -8.32
N GLU A 80 13.92 -2.69 -9.28
CA GLU A 80 14.38 -2.19 -10.58
C GLU A 80 13.25 -1.48 -11.36
N PRO A 81 13.57 -0.42 -12.13
CA PRO A 81 12.56 0.32 -12.91
C PRO A 81 11.75 -0.55 -13.89
N ALA A 82 12.39 -1.59 -14.45
CA ALA A 82 11.72 -2.52 -15.37
C ALA A 82 10.66 -3.36 -14.64
N ASP A 83 10.95 -3.85 -13.44
CA ASP A 83 10.01 -4.62 -12.63
C ASP A 83 8.89 -3.75 -12.07
N MET A 84 9.20 -2.51 -11.67
CA MET A 84 8.19 -1.51 -11.31
C MET A 84 7.21 -1.27 -12.46
N SER A 85 7.71 -1.19 -13.70
CA SER A 85 6.86 -1.01 -14.89
C SER A 85 5.90 -2.19 -15.08
N ARG A 86 6.33 -3.42 -14.79
CA ARG A 86 5.48 -4.63 -14.85
C ARG A 86 4.38 -4.61 -13.77
N VAL A 87 4.71 -4.18 -12.55
CA VAL A 87 3.72 -3.99 -11.48
C VAL A 87 2.66 -2.98 -11.91
N ILE A 88 3.08 -1.84 -12.48
CA ILE A 88 2.15 -0.81 -12.97
C ILE A 88 1.28 -1.35 -14.11
N GLN A 89 1.85 -2.10 -15.06
CA GLN A 89 1.07 -2.74 -16.14
C GLN A 89 0.00 -3.69 -15.60
N GLY A 90 0.34 -4.51 -14.59
CA GLY A 90 -0.61 -5.39 -13.92
C GLY A 90 -1.74 -4.63 -13.22
N LEU A 91 -1.41 -3.54 -12.52
CA LEU A 91 -2.39 -2.67 -11.89
C LEU A 91 -3.32 -2.01 -12.93
N VAL A 92 -2.76 -1.46 -14.01
CA VAL A 92 -3.55 -0.83 -15.08
C VAL A 92 -4.51 -1.83 -15.72
N ALA A 93 -4.06 -3.06 -15.99
CA ALA A 93 -4.92 -4.12 -16.50
C ALA A 93 -6.03 -4.46 -15.50
N GLY A 94 -5.70 -4.68 -14.23
CA GLY A 94 -6.67 -5.04 -13.19
C GLY A 94 -7.73 -3.95 -12.94
N VAL A 95 -7.31 -2.69 -12.83
CA VAL A 95 -8.21 -1.54 -12.67
C VAL A 95 -9.14 -1.41 -13.89
N GLY A 96 -8.62 -1.63 -15.10
CA GLY A 96 -9.40 -1.58 -16.34
C GLY A 96 -10.47 -2.68 -16.47
N PHE A 97 -10.35 -3.80 -15.75
CA PHE A 97 -11.40 -4.82 -15.68
C PHE A 97 -12.46 -4.52 -14.62
N LEU A 98 -12.10 -3.79 -13.56
CA LEU A 98 -12.94 -3.52 -12.39
C LEU A 98 -13.81 -2.26 -12.53
N CYS A 99 -13.34 -1.27 -13.31
CA CYS A 99 -13.91 0.06 -13.45
C CYS A 99 -14.62 0.21 -14.80
#